data_AF-A0A849WY70-F1
#
_entry.id   AF-A0A849WY70-F1
#
_cell.length_a   1.000
_cell.length_b   1.000
_cell.length_c   1.000
_cell.angle_alpha   90.00
_cell.angle_beta   90.00
_cell.angle_gamma   90.00
#
_symmetry.space_group_name_H-M   'P 1'
#
loop_
_entity.id
_entity.type
_entity.pdbx_description
1 polymer ?
#
loop_
_entity_poly.entity_id
_entity_poly.type
_entity_poly.pdbx_seq_one_letter_code
_entity_poly.pdbx_strand_id
1 'polypeptide(L)'
;MFSSNLRWYLLIALFAFFAPFLAISSVPVADVEVHFQRRAGVAGEKVVLGDVATIYARDLRVFEKLSALVVGQMPADKDEWRVPVDYVKTRVEEASGKNARVHGPEMLAFFRQRAHSVMEDLAAQAVKMGADLRKVPEGISAVAEVFSRADLNSLRLEEWRLVPAVERAEWRGDTSFRLEPRSGKADPVWLSVKFRWFADGWVARREFSYQKDVEAAGFRRERV
;
A
#
# COMPACT_ATOMS: atom_id res chain seq x y z
N MET A 1 -27.01 30.02 -34.37
CA MET A 1 -26.97 30.81 -33.12
C MET A 1 -27.39 29.93 -31.97
N PHE A 2 -26.45 29.36 -31.21
CA PHE A 2 -26.78 28.63 -29.98
C PHE A 2 -27.05 29.66 -28.86
N SER A 3 -28.19 29.52 -28.18
CA SER A 3 -28.66 30.50 -27.20
C SER A 3 -27.68 30.61 -26.02
N SER A 4 -27.52 31.84 -25.53
CA SER A 4 -26.65 32.24 -24.40
C SER A 4 -26.75 31.32 -23.17
N ASN A 5 -27.90 30.69 -22.98
CA ASN A 5 -28.18 29.84 -21.81
C ASN A 5 -27.45 28.49 -21.89
N LEU A 6 -27.25 27.92 -23.09
CA LEU A 6 -26.59 26.62 -23.25
C LEU A 6 -25.10 26.67 -22.89
N ARG A 7 -24.45 27.83 -23.11
CA ARG A 7 -23.05 28.06 -22.74
C ARG A 7 -22.85 28.15 -21.23
N TRP A 8 -23.82 28.72 -20.51
CA TRP A 8 -23.78 28.83 -19.05
C TRP A 8 -23.90 27.47 -18.35
N TYR A 9 -24.83 26.62 -18.82
CA TYR A 9 -24.97 25.27 -18.27
C TYR A 9 -23.75 24.37 -18.55
N LEU A 10 -23.09 24.54 -19.71
CA LEU A 10 -21.85 23.84 -20.04
C LEU A 10 -20.67 24.26 -19.14
N LEU A 11 -20.57 25.54 -18.78
CA LEU A 11 -19.51 26.03 -17.87
C LEU A 11 -19.71 25.54 -16.43
N ILE A 12 -20.96 25.49 -15.94
CA ILE A 12 -21.26 24.97 -14.60
C ILE A 12 -21.03 23.45 -14.55
N ALA A 13 -21.42 22.72 -15.60
CA ALA A 13 -21.16 21.28 -15.70
C ALA A 13 -19.66 20.98 -15.75
N LEU A 14 -18.85 21.78 -16.46
CA LEU A 14 -17.39 21.64 -16.45
C LEU A 14 -16.81 21.92 -15.05
N PHE A 15 -17.27 22.98 -14.38
CA PHE A 15 -16.74 23.34 -13.06
C PHE A 15 -17.10 22.28 -12.00
N ALA A 16 -18.30 21.68 -12.06
CA ALA A 16 -18.70 20.58 -11.18
C ALA A 16 -17.96 19.27 -11.49
N PHE A 17 -17.53 19.06 -12.74
CA PHE A 17 -16.74 17.89 -13.14
C PHE A 17 -15.26 18.02 -12.74
N PHE A 18 -14.73 19.24 -12.64
CA PHE A 18 -13.34 19.52 -12.23
C PHE A 18 -13.17 19.89 -10.75
N ALA A 19 -14.24 20.28 -10.05
CA ALA A 19 -14.22 20.53 -8.60
C ALA A 19 -13.69 19.36 -7.75
N PRO A 20 -13.87 18.06 -8.08
CA PRO A 20 -13.28 16.98 -7.31
C PRO A 20 -11.76 16.84 -7.51
N PHE A 21 -11.19 17.38 -8.59
CA PHE A 21 -9.74 17.34 -8.86
C PHE A 21 -8.97 18.44 -8.12
N LEU A 22 -9.61 19.57 -7.84
CA LEU A 22 -8.99 20.65 -7.05
C LEU A 22 -8.88 20.34 -5.54
N ALA A 23 -9.45 19.22 -5.09
CA ALA A 23 -9.39 18.78 -3.70
C ALA A 23 -8.27 17.75 -3.41
N ILE A 24 -7.45 17.36 -4.39
CA ILE A 24 -6.45 16.30 -4.21
C ILE A 24 -5.06 16.79 -4.59
N SER A 25 -4.41 17.46 -3.64
CA SER A 25 -3.01 17.21 -3.24
C SER A 25 -2.49 18.46 -2.54
N SER A 26 -2.73 18.56 -1.22
CA SER A 26 -1.86 19.39 -0.39
C SER A 26 -0.45 18.82 -0.52
N VAL A 27 0.37 19.44 -1.36
CA VAL A 27 1.80 19.16 -1.40
C VAL A 27 2.33 19.35 0.03
N PRO A 28 3.01 18.36 0.61
CA PRO A 28 3.57 18.50 1.94
C PRO A 28 4.50 19.71 1.98
N VAL A 29 4.17 20.66 2.87
CA VAL A 29 4.90 21.92 3.04
C VAL A 29 6.21 21.67 3.81
N ALA A 30 6.30 20.55 4.53
CA ALA A 30 7.51 20.13 5.25
C ALA A 30 8.44 19.28 4.37
N ASP A 31 9.74 19.30 4.70
CA ASP A 31 10.78 18.51 4.01
C ASP A 31 10.61 17.00 4.23
N VAL A 32 10.00 16.64 5.36
CA VAL A 32 9.66 15.27 5.76
C VAL A 32 8.27 15.25 6.41
N GLU A 33 7.41 14.32 6.01
CA GLU A 33 6.15 14.01 6.68
C GLU A 33 6.07 12.50 6.96
N VAL A 34 5.67 12.13 8.17
CA VAL A 34 5.53 10.73 8.59
C VAL A 34 4.13 10.51 9.15
N HIS A 35 3.43 9.53 8.59
CA HIS A 35 2.05 9.20 8.97
C HIS A 35 1.99 7.83 9.62
N PHE A 36 1.60 7.80 10.89
CA PHE A 36 1.37 6.59 11.65
C PHE A 36 -0.09 6.20 11.63
N GLN A 37 -0.32 4.89 11.51
CA GLN A 37 -1.61 4.30 11.82
C GLN A 37 -1.74 4.09 13.33
N ARG A 38 -2.97 4.01 13.85
CA ARG A 38 -3.23 3.75 15.28
C ARG A 38 -2.65 2.42 15.74
N ARG A 39 -2.61 1.43 14.85
CA ARG A 39 -2.06 0.11 15.12
C ARG A 39 -1.17 -0.30 13.95
N ALA A 40 0.01 -0.83 14.24
CA ALA A 40 0.93 -1.32 13.23
C ALA A 40 1.59 -2.63 13.68
N GLY A 41 1.73 -3.56 12.74
CA GLY A 41 2.40 -4.84 12.97
C GLY A 41 3.91 -4.69 12.89
N VAL A 42 4.64 -5.42 13.73
CA VAL A 42 6.11 -5.43 13.73
C VAL A 42 6.59 -6.86 13.49
N ALA A 43 7.34 -7.05 12.41
CA ALA A 43 7.82 -8.35 11.95
C ALA A 43 8.97 -8.92 12.80
N GLY A 44 9.62 -8.10 13.62
CA GLY A 44 10.75 -8.50 14.47
C GLY A 44 10.73 -7.86 15.86
N GLU A 45 11.84 -7.98 16.58
CA GLU A 45 12.00 -7.34 17.90
C GLU A 45 12.17 -5.83 17.80
N LYS A 46 12.72 -5.34 16.68
CA LYS A 46 12.96 -3.91 16.44
C LYS A 46 11.77 -3.32 15.69
N VAL A 47 11.30 -2.18 16.17
CA VAL A 47 10.30 -1.37 15.47
C VAL A 47 11.04 -0.45 14.51
N VAL A 48 10.99 -0.79 13.22
CA VAL A 48 11.59 0.02 12.15
C VAL A 48 10.53 0.93 11.57
N LEU A 49 10.87 2.21 11.37
CA LEU A 49 9.92 3.24 10.95
C LEU A 49 9.27 2.92 9.61
N GLY A 50 10.04 2.41 8.64
CA GLY A 50 9.54 2.04 7.31
C GLY A 50 8.49 0.92 7.34
N ASP A 51 8.49 0.09 8.40
CA ASP A 51 7.54 -1.01 8.54
C ASP A 51 6.21 -0.56 9.16
N VAL A 52 6.23 0.52 9.95
CA VAL A 52 5.09 0.93 10.79
C VAL A 52 4.45 2.27 10.40
N ALA A 53 5.06 3.01 9.48
CA ALA A 53 4.61 4.34 9.08
C ALA A 53 4.78 4.58 7.57
N THR A 54 3.97 5.48 7.03
CA THR A 54 4.18 6.02 5.69
C THR A 54 5.08 7.24 5.76
N ILE A 55 6.20 7.21 5.04
CA ILE A 55 7.22 8.27 5.05
C ILE A 55 7.17 9.02 3.72
N TYR A 56 6.99 10.33 3.78
CA TYR A 56 7.16 11.26 2.67
C TYR A 56 8.41 12.09 2.94
N ALA A 57 9.37 12.08 2.02
CA ALA A 57 10.56 12.91 2.11
C ALA A 57 10.93 13.43 0.72
N ARG A 58 11.44 14.67 0.64
CA ARG A 58 11.90 15.25 -0.63
C ARG A 58 13.27 14.73 -1.08
N ASP A 59 14.11 14.31 -0.14
CA ASP A 59 15.47 13.81 -0.37
C ASP A 59 15.53 12.28 -0.18
N LEU A 60 16.09 11.57 -1.17
CA LEU A 60 16.23 10.10 -1.15
C LEU A 60 17.11 9.60 0.00
N ARG A 61 18.23 10.27 0.32
CA ARG A 61 19.11 9.88 1.42
C ARG A 61 18.39 10.03 2.77
N VAL A 62 17.55 11.06 2.89
CA VAL A 62 16.71 11.25 4.08
C VAL A 62 15.64 10.16 4.14
N PHE A 63 15.00 9.82 3.02
CA PHE A 63 14.04 8.73 2.95
C PHE A 63 14.66 7.38 3.36
N GLU A 64 15.82 7.01 2.80
CA GLU A 64 16.50 5.75 3.11
C GLU A 64 16.89 5.68 4.59
N LYS A 65 17.46 6.77 5.12
CA LYS A 65 17.82 6.89 6.54
C LYS A 65 16.60 6.73 7.45
N LEU A 66 15.48 7.36 7.11
CA LEU A 66 14.24 7.26 7.88
C LEU A 66 13.60 5.88 7.74
N SER A 67 13.62 5.28 6.55
CA SER A 67 13.03 3.95 6.31
C SER A 67 13.73 2.87 7.12
N ALA A 68 15.05 2.99 7.33
CA ALA A 68 15.83 2.09 8.17
C ALA A 68 15.88 2.51 9.65
N LEU A 69 15.22 3.59 10.05
CA LEU A 69 15.28 4.12 11.42
C LEU A 69 14.60 3.16 12.40
N VAL A 70 15.35 2.67 13.36
CA VAL A 70 14.79 1.93 14.50
C VAL A 70 14.23 2.93 15.51
N VAL A 71 12.91 2.96 15.65
CA VAL A 71 12.22 3.87 16.59
C VAL A 71 12.04 3.25 17.97
N GLY A 72 12.21 1.93 18.10
CA GLY A 72 12.15 1.27 19.40
C GLY A 72 12.38 -0.24 19.32
N GLN A 73 12.27 -0.89 20.47
CA GLN A 73 12.35 -2.34 20.61
C GLN A 73 11.13 -2.84 21.37
N MET A 74 10.46 -3.83 20.82
CA MET A 74 9.27 -4.43 21.41
C MET A 74 9.69 -5.32 22.59
N PRO A 75 9.09 -5.16 23.78
CA PRO A 75 9.41 -6.00 24.95
C PRO A 75 9.18 -7.48 24.67
N ALA A 76 10.13 -8.35 25.03
CA ALA A 76 10.10 -9.78 24.72
C ALA A 76 8.83 -10.48 25.24
N ASP A 77 8.31 -10.02 26.38
CA ASP A 77 7.17 -10.55 27.14
C ASP A 77 5.81 -9.96 26.72
N LYS A 78 5.77 -9.01 25.77
CA LYS A 78 4.54 -8.33 25.36
C LYS A 78 4.22 -8.55 23.89
N ASP A 79 2.97 -8.94 23.63
CA ASP A 79 2.39 -9.05 22.28
C ASP A 79 1.98 -7.67 21.72
N GLU A 80 1.80 -6.66 22.57
CA GLU A 80 1.48 -5.29 22.19
C GLU A 80 2.32 -4.29 23.02
N TRP A 81 2.97 -3.37 22.32
CA TRP A 81 3.74 -2.26 22.88
C TRP A 81 3.09 -0.94 22.49
N ARG A 82 2.65 -0.17 23.49
CA ARG A 82 2.05 1.15 23.28
C ARG A 82 3.05 2.24 23.60
N VAL A 83 3.17 3.21 22.71
CA VAL A 83 4.02 4.39 22.91
C VAL A 83 3.28 5.68 22.56
N PRO A 84 3.57 6.78 23.26
CA PRO A 84 3.12 8.10 22.82
C PRO A 84 3.72 8.46 21.47
N VAL A 85 2.94 9.10 20.60
CA VAL A 85 3.44 9.58 19.30
C VAL A 85 4.60 10.56 19.45
N ASP A 86 4.62 11.34 20.53
CA ASP A 86 5.70 12.30 20.83
C ASP A 86 7.06 11.64 21.03
N TYR A 87 7.08 10.42 21.56
CA TYR A 87 8.32 9.64 21.67
C TYR A 87 8.90 9.35 20.29
N VAL A 88 8.06 8.90 19.36
CA VAL A 88 8.48 8.55 18.01
C VAL A 88 8.81 9.81 17.20
N LYS A 89 8.05 10.88 17.41
CA LYS A 89 8.30 12.20 16.80
C LYS A 89 9.71 12.70 17.10
N THR A 90 10.13 12.66 18.36
CA THR A 90 11.49 13.06 18.76
C THR A 90 12.56 12.28 17.98
N ARG A 91 12.38 10.96 17.84
CA ARG A 91 13.32 10.10 17.08
C ARG A 91 13.38 10.45 15.60
N VAL A 92 12.22 10.72 14.99
CA VAL A 92 12.12 11.10 13.57
C VAL A 92 12.78 12.47 13.34
N GLU A 93 12.55 13.44 14.23
CA GLU A 93 13.15 14.78 14.15
C GLU A 93 14.67 14.74 14.31
N GLU A 94 15.20 13.93 15.25
CA GLU A 94 16.63 13.69 15.42
C GLU A 94 17.26 13.07 14.17
N ALA A 95 16.59 12.08 13.57
CA ALA A 95 17.09 11.39 12.39
C ALA A 95 17.03 12.26 11.12
N SER A 96 15.99 13.09 10.98
CA SER A 96 15.75 13.94 9.81
C SER A 96 16.44 15.31 9.87
N GLY A 97 16.91 15.75 11.03
CA GLY A 97 17.55 17.06 11.18
C GLY A 97 16.59 18.22 11.49
N LYS A 98 15.47 17.96 12.19
CA LYS A 98 14.54 18.91 12.83
C LYS A 98 13.40 19.55 11.99
N ASN A 99 13.11 19.09 10.78
CA ASN A 99 11.99 19.58 9.95
C ASN A 99 10.97 18.50 9.56
N ALA A 100 10.74 17.51 10.42
CA ALA A 100 9.76 16.45 10.18
C ALA A 100 8.40 16.79 10.81
N ARG A 101 7.33 16.66 10.04
CA ARG A 101 5.96 16.59 10.59
C ARG A 101 5.59 15.15 10.83
N VAL A 102 5.17 14.84 12.04
CA VAL A 102 4.70 13.51 12.40
C VAL A 102 3.21 13.57 12.71
N HIS A 103 2.44 12.81 11.95
CA HIS A 103 0.99 12.68 12.06
C HIS A 103 0.64 11.30 12.61
N GLY A 104 -0.23 11.26 13.60
CA GLY A 104 -0.69 10.02 14.20
C GLY A 104 -1.60 10.27 15.40
N PRO A 105 -2.26 9.23 15.92
CA PRO A 105 -2.99 9.34 17.18
C PRO A 105 -2.00 9.53 18.35
N GLU A 106 -2.48 10.12 19.44
CA GLU A 106 -1.68 10.39 20.66
C GLU A 106 -0.91 9.16 21.15
N MET A 107 -1.52 7.98 21.03
CA MET A 107 -0.93 6.69 21.36
C MET A 107 -0.89 5.78 20.14
N LEU A 108 0.31 5.26 19.86
CA LEU A 108 0.57 4.24 18.85
C LEU A 108 0.62 2.87 19.52
N ALA A 109 0.00 1.87 18.91
CA ALA A 109 0.09 0.48 19.35
C ALA A 109 0.84 -0.36 18.32
N PHE A 110 2.03 -0.80 18.68
CA PHE A 110 2.82 -1.77 17.93
C PHE A 110 2.51 -3.15 18.44
N PHE A 111 2.16 -4.10 17.56
CA PHE A 111 1.92 -5.47 17.98
C PHE A 111 2.91 -6.40 17.31
N ARG A 112 3.32 -7.43 18.04
CA ARG A 112 4.18 -8.48 17.48
C ARG A 112 3.37 -9.22 16.45
N GLN A 113 3.78 -9.08 15.19
CA GLN A 113 3.36 -10.05 14.20
C GLN A 113 4.02 -11.37 14.60
N ARG A 114 3.20 -12.33 15.05
CA ARG A 114 3.67 -13.71 15.16
C ARG A 114 4.07 -14.14 13.75
N ALA A 115 5.24 -14.75 13.64
CA ALA A 115 5.94 -15.12 12.41
C ALA A 115 4.99 -15.36 11.22
N HIS A 116 5.24 -14.64 10.12
CA HIS A 116 4.60 -14.75 8.80
C HIS A 116 3.11 -15.12 8.85
N SER A 117 2.24 -14.13 8.66
CA SER A 117 0.81 -14.47 8.63
C SER A 117 0.56 -15.45 7.48
N VAL A 118 -0.21 -16.50 7.75
CA VAL A 118 -0.66 -17.47 6.72
C VAL A 118 -1.22 -16.73 5.50
N MET A 119 -1.80 -15.55 5.70
CA MET A 119 -2.31 -14.66 4.65
C MET A 119 -1.21 -14.07 3.75
N GLU A 120 -0.08 -13.65 4.30
CA GLU A 120 1.07 -13.15 3.54
C GLU A 120 1.74 -14.27 2.74
N ASP A 121 1.89 -15.46 3.32
CA ASP A 121 2.41 -16.63 2.60
C ASP A 121 1.49 -17.02 1.44
N LEU A 122 0.17 -16.98 1.68
CA LEU A 122 -0.82 -17.23 0.63
C LEU A 122 -0.81 -16.13 -0.44
N ALA A 123 -0.59 -14.87 -0.06
CA ALA A 123 -0.44 -13.77 -1.01
C ALA A 123 0.79 -13.98 -1.90
N ALA A 124 1.94 -14.30 -1.31
CA ALA A 124 3.18 -14.58 -2.03
C ALA A 124 3.02 -15.79 -2.96
N GLN A 125 2.38 -16.86 -2.50
CA GLN A 125 2.05 -18.03 -3.34
C GLN A 125 1.12 -17.66 -4.50
N ALA A 126 0.11 -16.81 -4.28
CA ALA A 126 -0.82 -16.37 -5.32
C ALA A 126 -0.11 -15.52 -6.38
N VAL A 127 0.79 -14.61 -5.98
CA VAL A 127 1.61 -13.82 -6.92
C VAL A 127 2.54 -14.70 -7.74
N LYS A 128 3.27 -15.61 -7.08
CA LYS A 128 4.15 -16.55 -7.76
C LYS A 128 3.38 -17.42 -8.77
N MET A 129 2.25 -17.98 -8.35
CA MET A 129 1.37 -18.74 -9.22
C MET A 129 0.85 -17.90 -10.40
N GLY A 130 0.51 -16.64 -10.17
CA GLY A 130 0.07 -15.72 -11.21
C GLY A 130 1.16 -15.47 -12.26
N ALA A 131 2.42 -15.37 -11.85
CA ALA A 131 3.57 -15.29 -12.76
C ALA A 131 3.80 -16.60 -13.51
N ASP A 132 3.83 -17.74 -12.81
CA ASP A 132 4.07 -19.07 -13.39
C ASP A 132 2.99 -19.43 -14.43
N LEU A 133 1.74 -19.05 -14.18
CA LEU A 133 0.60 -19.27 -15.07
C LEU A 133 0.40 -18.16 -16.11
N ARG A 134 1.32 -17.17 -16.18
CA ARG A 134 1.23 -15.98 -17.07
C ARG A 134 -0.09 -15.22 -16.94
N LYS A 135 -0.69 -15.23 -15.74
CA LYS A 135 -1.88 -14.45 -15.39
C LYS A 135 -1.53 -13.02 -14.98
N VAL A 136 -0.26 -12.80 -14.59
CA VAL A 136 0.36 -11.49 -14.46
C VAL A 136 1.31 -11.30 -15.64
N PRO A 137 1.09 -10.28 -16.50
CA PRO A 137 1.95 -10.00 -17.64
C PRO A 137 3.41 -9.71 -17.25
N GLU A 138 4.33 -10.02 -18.15
CA GLU A 138 5.75 -9.68 -17.99
C GLU A 138 5.95 -8.16 -17.91
N GLY A 139 6.88 -7.72 -17.05
CA GLY A 139 7.13 -6.29 -16.80
C GLY A 139 6.13 -5.63 -15.84
N ILE A 140 5.12 -6.35 -15.35
CA ILE A 140 4.21 -5.88 -14.31
C ILE A 140 4.62 -6.48 -12.96
N SER A 141 4.79 -5.63 -11.96
CA SER A 141 4.94 -6.06 -10.57
C SER A 141 3.55 -6.23 -9.95
N ALA A 142 3.26 -7.38 -9.34
CA ALA A 142 1.97 -7.64 -8.71
C ALA A 142 2.11 -7.79 -7.19
N VAL A 143 1.18 -7.20 -6.46
CA VAL A 143 0.99 -7.41 -5.02
C VAL A 143 -0.38 -8.01 -4.79
N ALA A 144 -0.46 -9.03 -3.96
CA ALA A 144 -1.72 -9.67 -3.59
C ALA A 144 -2.08 -9.36 -2.13
N GLU A 145 -3.36 -9.14 -1.88
CA GLU A 145 -3.94 -9.10 -0.54
C GLU A 145 -4.97 -10.24 -0.42
N VAL A 146 -4.82 -11.10 0.58
CA VAL A 146 -5.73 -12.23 0.81
C VAL A 146 -6.76 -11.84 1.86
N PHE A 147 -8.02 -12.20 1.60
CA PHE A 147 -9.16 -12.03 2.49
C PHE A 147 -9.85 -13.38 2.67
N SER A 148 -10.14 -13.74 3.91
CA SER A 148 -10.84 -14.96 4.27
C SER A 148 -11.92 -14.65 5.30
N ARG A 149 -13.04 -15.37 5.20
CA ARG A 149 -14.07 -15.37 6.27
C ARG A 149 -13.75 -16.39 7.36
N ALA A 150 -12.89 -17.37 7.08
CA ALA A 150 -12.42 -18.36 8.03
C ALA A 150 -11.12 -17.88 8.70
N ASP A 151 -10.94 -18.23 9.97
CA ASP A 151 -9.65 -18.04 10.66
C ASP A 151 -8.62 -19.01 10.10
N LEU A 152 -7.58 -18.46 9.45
CA LEU A 152 -6.53 -19.26 8.80
C LEU A 152 -5.28 -19.43 9.69
N ASN A 153 -5.22 -18.80 10.86
CA ASN A 153 -4.01 -18.77 11.66
C ASN A 153 -3.64 -20.14 12.27
N SER A 154 -4.57 -21.09 12.29
CA SER A 154 -4.37 -22.47 12.73
C SER A 154 -4.02 -23.44 11.59
N LEU A 155 -4.05 -22.98 10.33
CA LEU A 155 -3.80 -23.84 9.17
C LEU A 155 -2.31 -24.06 8.95
N ARG A 156 -1.94 -25.32 8.70
CA ARG A 156 -0.61 -25.72 8.25
C ARG A 156 -0.56 -25.70 6.73
N LEU A 157 0.00 -24.66 6.13
CA LEU A 157 -0.04 -24.46 4.66
C LEU A 157 0.51 -25.62 3.83
N GLU A 158 1.44 -26.41 4.36
CA GLU A 158 1.98 -27.62 3.73
C GLU A 158 0.94 -28.71 3.47
N GLU A 159 -0.13 -28.77 4.26
CA GLU A 159 -1.24 -29.71 4.09
C GLU A 159 -2.30 -29.22 3.11
N TRP A 160 -2.17 -27.99 2.63
CA TRP A 160 -3.15 -27.33 1.76
C TRP A 160 -2.51 -26.94 0.42
N ARG A 161 -3.37 -26.72 -0.57
CA ARG A 161 -2.98 -26.25 -1.89
C ARG A 161 -3.87 -25.09 -2.27
N LEU A 162 -3.25 -23.97 -2.61
CA LEU A 162 -3.95 -22.85 -3.23
C LEU A 162 -4.29 -23.20 -4.69
N VAL A 163 -5.52 -22.95 -5.09
CA VAL A 163 -6.00 -23.14 -6.46
C VAL A 163 -6.94 -22.01 -6.86
N PRO A 164 -6.86 -21.51 -8.11
CA PRO A 164 -7.78 -20.49 -8.59
C PRO A 164 -9.19 -21.07 -8.71
N ALA A 165 -10.19 -20.34 -8.24
CA ALA A 165 -11.57 -20.78 -8.33
C ALA A 165 -12.21 -20.46 -9.68
N VAL A 166 -11.68 -19.48 -10.40
CA VAL A 166 -12.19 -19.02 -11.69
C VAL A 166 -11.05 -18.93 -12.67
N GLU A 167 -11.27 -19.44 -13.88
CA GLU A 167 -10.33 -19.30 -14.98
C GLU A 167 -10.51 -17.92 -15.62
N ARG A 168 -9.55 -17.03 -15.39
CA ARG A 168 -9.47 -15.72 -16.04
C ARG A 168 -8.22 -15.66 -16.91
N ALA A 169 -8.28 -14.89 -18.00
CA ALA A 169 -7.10 -14.64 -18.83
C ALA A 169 -6.00 -13.95 -18.01
N GLU A 170 -6.37 -12.95 -17.20
CA GLU A 170 -5.47 -12.15 -16.37
C GLU A 170 -6.02 -12.01 -14.95
N TRP A 171 -5.11 -11.90 -13.97
CA TRP A 171 -5.46 -11.72 -12.55
C TRP A 171 -5.18 -10.29 -12.10
N ARG A 172 -6.17 -9.41 -12.26
CA ARG A 172 -6.15 -8.02 -11.78
C ARG A 172 -7.42 -7.74 -10.96
N GLY A 173 -7.28 -7.02 -9.84
CA GLY A 173 -8.37 -6.77 -8.92
C GLY A 173 -8.79 -8.03 -8.15
N ASP A 174 -10.06 -8.13 -7.79
CA ASP A 174 -10.56 -9.22 -6.95
C ASP A 174 -10.71 -10.53 -7.74
N THR A 175 -10.06 -11.58 -7.24
CA THR A 175 -10.04 -12.93 -7.81
C THR A 175 -10.28 -13.96 -6.71
N SER A 176 -11.13 -14.94 -6.97
CA SER A 176 -11.45 -15.98 -5.99
C SER A 176 -10.48 -17.16 -6.08
N PHE A 177 -10.06 -17.65 -4.92
CA PHE A 177 -9.22 -18.82 -4.76
C PHE A 177 -9.88 -19.80 -3.79
N ARG A 178 -9.44 -21.05 -3.86
CA ARG A 178 -9.76 -22.10 -2.90
C ARG A 178 -8.46 -22.63 -2.30
N LEU A 179 -8.50 -22.91 -1.01
CA LEU A 179 -7.54 -23.78 -0.35
C LEU A 179 -8.15 -25.18 -0.32
N GLU A 180 -7.53 -26.09 -1.04
CA GLU A 180 -7.91 -27.49 -1.06
C GLU A 180 -6.95 -28.29 -0.18
N PRO A 181 -7.46 -29.10 0.76
CA PRO A 181 -6.61 -29.93 1.60
C PRO A 181 -6.06 -31.08 0.76
N ARG A 182 -4.75 -31.30 0.83
CA ARG A 182 -4.05 -32.36 0.07
C ARG A 182 -4.49 -33.77 0.46
N SER A 183 -4.98 -33.94 1.70
CA SER A 183 -5.47 -35.23 2.21
C SER A 183 -6.91 -35.54 1.78
N GLY A 184 -7.65 -34.55 1.24
CA GLY A 184 -9.07 -34.68 0.88
C GLY A 184 -10.03 -34.87 2.06
N LYS A 185 -9.56 -34.73 3.32
CA LYS A 185 -10.35 -35.00 4.54
C LYS A 185 -11.06 -33.79 5.13
N ALA A 186 -10.84 -32.60 4.60
CA ALA A 186 -11.44 -31.36 5.07
C ALA A 186 -12.14 -30.62 3.92
N ASP A 187 -13.07 -29.73 4.27
CA ASP A 187 -13.76 -28.92 3.27
C ASP A 187 -12.81 -27.82 2.73
N PRO A 188 -12.90 -27.49 1.44
CA PRO A 188 -12.12 -26.39 0.88
C PRO A 188 -12.48 -25.05 1.50
N VAL A 189 -11.46 -24.23 1.78
CA VAL A 189 -11.66 -22.87 2.30
C VAL A 189 -11.62 -21.87 1.16
N TRP A 190 -12.64 -21.01 1.10
CA TRP A 190 -12.75 -19.98 0.06
C TRP A 190 -12.00 -18.71 0.47
N LEU A 191 -11.17 -18.22 -0.45
CA LEU A 191 -10.38 -17.01 -0.30
C LEU A 191 -10.76 -16.00 -1.40
N SER A 192 -10.77 -14.72 -1.03
CA SER A 192 -10.76 -13.62 -1.99
C SER A 192 -9.37 -13.02 -2.02
N VAL A 193 -8.76 -12.93 -3.19
CA VAL A 193 -7.42 -12.38 -3.36
C VAL A 193 -7.49 -11.18 -4.28
N LYS A 194 -7.05 -10.02 -3.79
CA LYS A 194 -7.03 -8.78 -4.55
C LYS A 194 -5.64 -8.55 -5.12
N PHE A 195 -5.52 -8.60 -6.44
CA PHE A 195 -4.28 -8.30 -7.15
C PHE A 195 -4.20 -6.82 -7.51
N ARG A 196 -3.13 -6.17 -7.09
CA ARG A 196 -2.74 -4.84 -7.52
C ARG A 196 -1.55 -4.94 -8.44
N TRP A 197 -1.65 -4.31 -9.59
CA TRP A 197 -0.60 -4.30 -10.61
C TRP A 197 0.08 -2.95 -10.59
N PHE A 198 1.40 -3.01 -10.73
CA PHE A 198 2.26 -1.86 -10.80
C PHE A 198 3.13 -1.99 -12.03
N ALA A 199 3.05 -1.02 -12.92
CA ALA A 199 3.88 -0.95 -14.12
C ALA A 199 4.73 0.31 -14.07
N ASP A 200 5.92 0.25 -14.67
CA ASP A 200 6.73 1.45 -14.86
C ASP A 200 6.07 2.29 -15.96
N GLY A 201 5.50 3.43 -15.56
CA GLY A 201 4.77 4.34 -16.43
C GLY A 201 5.42 5.72 -16.49
N TRP A 202 5.16 6.45 -17.56
CA TRP A 202 5.49 7.87 -17.64
C TRP A 202 4.35 8.68 -17.02
N VAL A 203 4.61 9.28 -15.86
CA VAL A 203 3.65 10.12 -15.15
C VAL A 203 3.98 11.59 -15.40
N ALA A 204 2.94 12.37 -15.66
CA ALA A 204 3.01 13.81 -15.78
C ALA A 204 3.58 14.44 -14.50
N ARG A 205 4.61 15.28 -14.62
CA ARG A 205 5.18 16.02 -13.48
C ARG A 205 4.33 17.22 -13.06
N ARG A 206 3.36 17.62 -13.88
CA ARG A 206 2.47 18.79 -13.69
C ARG A 206 1.16 18.58 -14.43
N GLU A 207 0.11 19.30 -14.02
CA GLU A 207 -1.12 19.39 -14.82
C GLU A 207 -0.79 19.96 -16.20
N PHE A 208 -1.21 19.24 -17.24
CA PHE A 208 -1.10 19.71 -18.61
C PHE A 208 -2.34 20.54 -18.96
N SER A 209 -2.13 21.82 -19.28
CA SER A 209 -3.13 22.57 -20.03
C SER A 209 -2.97 22.27 -21.52
N TYR A 210 -4.09 22.26 -22.25
CA TYR A 210 -4.24 21.77 -23.63
C TYR A 210 -3.33 22.45 -24.70
N GLN A 211 -2.43 23.35 -24.31
CA GLN A 211 -1.66 24.22 -25.22
C GLN A 211 -0.16 24.32 -24.92
N LYS A 212 0.41 23.54 -23.98
CA LYS A 212 1.87 23.52 -23.78
C LYS A 212 2.46 22.20 -24.26
N ASP A 213 3.49 22.32 -25.08
CA ASP A 213 4.19 21.19 -25.71
C ASP A 213 4.48 20.08 -24.70
N VAL A 214 4.12 18.86 -25.10
CA VAL A 214 4.33 17.60 -24.37
C VAL A 214 5.83 17.27 -24.46
N GLU A 215 6.66 18.10 -23.83
CA GLU A 215 8.10 17.91 -23.79
C GLU A 215 8.44 16.75 -22.84
N ALA A 216 9.43 15.94 -23.19
CA ALA A 216 9.90 14.81 -22.37
C ALA A 216 10.29 15.22 -20.94
N ALA A 217 10.72 16.47 -20.74
CA ALA A 217 11.03 17.05 -19.43
C ALA A 217 9.80 17.17 -18.50
N GLY A 218 8.58 17.12 -19.07
CA GLY A 218 7.32 17.15 -18.36
C GLY A 218 6.89 15.80 -17.78
N PHE A 219 7.63 14.72 -18.02
CA PHE A 219 7.30 13.38 -17.53
C PHE A 219 8.40 12.85 -16.62
N ARG A 220 8.01 12.04 -15.64
CA ARG A 220 8.93 11.19 -14.88
C ARG A 220 8.53 9.75 -15.05
N ARG A 221 9.50 8.84 -15.08
CA ARG A 221 9.21 7.42 -14.88
C ARG A 221 8.86 7.21 -13.41
N GLU A 222 7.71 6.62 -13.19
CA GLU A 222 7.22 6.28 -11.87
C GLU A 222 6.54 4.93 -11.96
N ARG A 223 6.60 4.17 -10.88
CA ARG A 223 5.90 2.89 -10.79
C ARG A 223 4.47 3.18 -10.35
N VAL A 224 3.49 2.88 -11.21
CA VAL A 224 2.07 3.23 -11.06
C VAL A 224 1.22 1.98 -10.99
#